data_AF-A0A9N9TNF9-F1
#
_entry.id   AF-A0A9N9TNF9-F1
#
_cell.length_a   1.000
_cell.length_b   1.000
_cell.length_c   1.000
_cell.angle_alpha   90.00
_cell.angle_beta   90.00
_cell.angle_gamma   90.00
#
_symmetry.space_group_name_H-M   'P 1'
#
loop_
_entity.id
_entity.type
_entity.pdbx_description
1 polymer ?
#
loop_
_entity_poly.entity_id
_entity_poly.type
_entity_poly.pdbx_seq_one_letter_code
_entity_poly.pdbx_strand_id
1 'polypeptide(L)'
;MEVLLCKSINGGSALSYVEMFEPSSTNMLLWRCKSCGKEVTNRWHHFHSHTSQRSFCPYCPATYSRIDTLRSHVRTKHTMYLNAKHLL
;
A
#
# COMPACT_ATOMS: atom_id res chain seq x y z
N MET A 1 16.28 -8.91 3.49
CA MET A 1 16.15 -7.45 3.44
C MET A 1 15.30 -7.10 2.22
N GLU A 2 13.98 -7.11 2.36
CA GLU A 2 13.09 -6.71 1.27
C GLU A 2 13.08 -5.18 1.18
N VAL A 3 13.54 -4.65 0.05
CA VAL A 3 13.47 -3.22 -0.25
C VAL A 3 11.99 -2.83 -0.35
N LEU A 4 11.52 -2.00 0.58
CA LEU A 4 10.17 -1.44 0.51
C LEU A 4 10.13 -0.50 -0.70
N LEU A 5 9.55 -0.97 -1.79
CA LEU A 5 9.35 -0.23 -3.04
C LEU A 5 7.90 0.27 -3.09
N CYS A 6 7.71 1.56 -3.36
CA CYS A 6 6.36 2.09 -3.61
C CYS A 6 6.02 2.02 -5.11
N LYS A 7 4.78 1.66 -5.45
CA LYS A 7 4.30 1.77 -6.83
C LYS A 7 3.93 3.23 -7.11
N SER A 8 4.54 3.82 -8.14
CA SER A 8 4.22 5.17 -8.58
C SER A 8 2.82 5.22 -9.20
N ILE A 9 2.08 6.31 -8.97
CA ILE A 9 0.68 6.48 -9.41
C ILE A 9 0.60 6.66 -10.94
N ASN A 10 1.73 6.95 -11.62
CA ASN A 10 1.78 7.29 -13.05
C ASN A 10 2.90 6.57 -13.84
N GLY A 11 3.07 5.26 -13.66
CA GLY A 11 3.92 4.44 -14.55
C GLY A 11 5.43 4.72 -14.52
N GLY A 12 5.90 5.61 -13.64
CA GLY A 12 7.32 5.84 -13.37
C GLY A 12 7.93 4.77 -12.45
N SER A 13 9.24 4.56 -12.59
CA SER A 13 10.06 3.64 -11.81
C SER A 13 9.74 3.69 -10.32
N ALA A 14 9.60 2.51 -9.69
CA ALA A 14 9.33 2.41 -8.26
C ALA A 14 10.47 3.08 -7.46
N LEU A 15 10.12 4.05 -6.61
CA LEU A 15 11.08 4.71 -5.74
C LEU A 15 11.22 3.93 -4.42
N SER A 16 12.45 3.78 -3.93
CA SER A 16 12.68 3.31 -2.57
C SER A 16 12.25 4.36 -1.54
N TYR A 17 12.11 3.95 -0.27
CA TYR A 17 11.83 4.87 0.84
C TYR A 17 12.81 6.06 0.89
N VAL A 18 14.11 5.78 0.73
CA VAL A 18 15.17 6.81 0.82
C VAL A 18 15.07 7.77 -0.36
N GLU A 19 14.85 7.25 -1.56
CA GLU A 19 14.78 8.07 -2.76
C GLU A 19 13.47 8.83 -2.89
N MET A 20 12.40 8.48 -2.16
CA MET A 20 11.11 9.15 -2.32
C MET A 20 11.10 10.61 -1.84
N PHE A 21 11.95 10.97 -0.86
CA PHE A 21 11.83 12.24 -0.14
C PHE A 21 13.06 13.14 -0.32
N GLU A 22 12.80 14.43 -0.42
CA GLU A 22 13.80 15.50 -0.39
C GLU A 22 13.40 16.58 0.63
N PRO A 23 14.34 17.39 1.15
CA PRO A 23 13.99 18.52 2.01
C PRO A 23 13.05 19.49 1.29
N SER A 24 12.05 20.01 2.01
CA SER A 24 11.16 21.05 1.46
C SER A 24 11.92 22.36 1.25
N SER A 25 11.65 23.04 0.13
CA SER A 25 12.19 24.37 -0.15
C SER A 25 11.43 25.50 0.54
N THR A 26 10.23 25.23 1.07
CA THR A 26 9.36 26.23 1.73
C THR A 26 9.50 26.20 3.24
N ASN A 27 9.76 25.02 3.82
CA ASN A 27 9.87 24.83 5.25
C ASN A 27 10.89 23.73 5.59
N MET A 28 11.95 24.10 6.31
CA MET A 28 13.05 23.19 6.67
C MET A 28 12.64 22.03 7.58
N LEU A 29 11.45 22.06 8.19
CA LEU A 29 10.90 20.98 9.01
C LEU A 29 10.09 19.96 8.20
N LEU A 30 9.86 20.23 6.91
CA LEU A 30 9.06 19.38 6.03
C LEU A 30 9.93 18.63 5.01
N TRP A 31 9.38 17.53 4.52
CA TRP A 31 9.94 16.73 3.45
C TRP A 31 8.98 16.70 2.29
N ARG A 32 9.47 16.97 1.08
CA ARG A 32 8.72 16.88 -0.16
C ARG A 32 8.80 15.47 -0.72
N CYS A 33 7.64 14.88 -1.03
CA CYS A 33 7.54 13.61 -1.72
C CYS A 33 7.71 13.81 -3.23
N LYS A 34 8.71 13.18 -3.84
CA LYS A 34 8.95 13.27 -5.30
C LYS A 34 7.90 12.52 -6.13
N SER A 35 7.16 11.58 -5.53
CA SER A 35 6.11 10.83 -6.25
C SER A 35 4.80 11.62 -6.40
N CYS A 36 4.43 12.46 -5.43
CA CYS A 36 3.15 13.19 -5.45
C CYS A 36 3.23 14.68 -5.13
N GLY A 37 4.43 15.21 -4.87
CA GLY A 37 4.68 16.63 -4.59
C GLY A 37 4.28 17.12 -3.20
N LYS A 38 3.64 16.28 -2.37
CA LYS A 38 3.17 16.69 -1.02
C LYS A 38 4.33 16.94 -0.06
N GLU A 39 4.20 17.97 0.75
CA GLU A 39 5.09 18.26 1.87
C GLU A 39 4.52 17.61 3.15
N VAL A 40 5.36 16.85 3.86
CA VAL A 40 4.96 16.09 5.04
C VAL A 40 6.00 16.20 6.15
N THR A 41 5.54 16.16 7.40
CA THR A 41 6.42 16.05 8.57
C THR A 41 6.90 14.61 8.79
N ASN A 42 6.07 13.62 8.45
CA ASN A 42 6.36 12.20 8.67
C ASN A 42 6.50 11.42 7.35
N ARG A 43 7.75 11.20 6.95
CA ARG A 43 8.10 10.43 5.74
C ARG A 43 7.62 8.98 5.79
N TRP A 44 7.70 8.32 6.94
CA TRP A 44 7.36 6.90 7.09
C TRP A 44 5.87 6.64 6.86
N HIS A 45 5.02 7.41 7.52
CA HIS A 45 3.57 7.31 7.33
C HIS A 45 3.22 7.60 5.87
N HIS A 46 3.75 8.70 5.32
CA HIS A 46 3.45 9.09 3.95
C HIS A 46 3.87 8.03 2.93
N PHE A 47 5.07 7.46 3.10
CA PHE A 47 5.58 6.39 2.26
C PHE A 47 4.58 5.22 2.18
N HIS A 48 4.06 4.80 3.33
CA HIS A 48 3.11 3.70 3.39
C HIS A 48 1.74 4.00 2.79
N SER A 49 1.36 5.28 2.67
CA SER A 49 0.16 5.65 1.91
C SER A 49 0.28 5.29 0.42
N HIS A 50 1.50 5.37 -0.15
CA HIS A 50 1.79 4.92 -1.52
C HIS A 50 1.96 3.41 -1.63
N THR A 51 2.48 2.78 -0.57
CA THR A 51 2.62 1.31 -0.54
C THR A 51 1.35 0.60 -0.10
N SER A 52 0.19 1.26 -0.05
CA SER A 52 -1.10 0.68 0.35
C SER A 52 -1.22 -0.72 -0.24
N GLN A 53 -0.96 -1.74 0.60
CA GLN A 53 -0.78 -3.09 0.11
C GLN A 53 -2.14 -3.59 -0.33
N ARG A 54 -2.27 -3.65 -1.65
CA ARG A 54 -3.39 -4.26 -2.32
C ARG A 54 -3.41 -5.74 -1.92
N SER A 55 -4.32 -6.07 -1.02
CA SER A 55 -4.53 -7.43 -0.52
C SER A 55 -5.27 -8.20 -1.62
N PHE A 56 -4.63 -9.25 -2.14
CA PHE A 56 -5.20 -10.11 -3.17
C PHE A 56 -6.14 -11.13 -2.56
N CYS A 57 -7.25 -11.40 -3.24
CA CYS A 57 -8.10 -12.54 -2.88
C CYS A 57 -7.37 -13.85 -3.24
N PRO A 58 -7.33 -14.84 -2.34
CA PRO A 58 -6.69 -16.13 -2.64
C PRO A 58 -7.50 -17.00 -3.62
N TYR A 59 -8.75 -16.64 -3.91
CA TYR A 59 -9.68 -17.46 -4.70
C TYR A 59 -10.11 -16.83 -6.03
N CYS A 60 -9.71 -15.58 -6.30
CA CYS A 60 -10.08 -14.87 -7.52
C CYS A 60 -9.12 -13.68 -7.78
N PRO A 61 -9.13 -13.04 -8.96
CA PRO A 61 -8.23 -11.94 -9.29
C PRO A 61 -8.58 -10.61 -8.58
N ALA A 62 -9.57 -10.59 -7.69
CA ALA A 62 -9.98 -9.38 -7.00
C ALA A 62 -8.89 -8.88 -6.03
N THR A 63 -8.79 -7.56 -5.93
CA THR A 63 -7.75 -6.89 -5.14
C THR A 63 -8.35 -5.76 -4.32
N TYR A 64 -7.92 -5.61 -3.07
CA TYR A 64 -8.52 -4.71 -2.10
C TYR A 64 -7.48 -3.81 -1.45
N SER A 65 -7.81 -2.53 -1.23
CA SER A 65 -6.91 -1.58 -0.54
C SER A 65 -6.85 -1.77 0.98
N ARG A 66 -7.77 -2.57 1.55
CA ARG A 66 -7.87 -2.83 2.99
C ARG A 66 -8.13 -4.30 3.26
N ILE A 67 -7.64 -4.80 4.40
CA ILE A 67 -7.80 -6.21 4.78
C ILE A 67 -9.24 -6.56 5.20
N ASP A 68 -9.98 -5.61 5.79
CA ASP A 68 -11.37 -5.83 6.20
C ASP A 68 -12.31 -5.99 5.00
N THR A 69 -12.08 -5.22 3.94
CA THR A 69 -12.86 -5.34 2.70
C THR A 69 -12.56 -6.65 1.97
N LEU A 70 -11.29 -7.10 1.95
CA LEU A 70 -10.93 -8.44 1.47
C LEU A 70 -11.64 -9.54 2.28
N ARG A 71 -11.62 -9.48 3.62
CA ARG A 71 -12.28 -10.48 4.48
C ARG A 71 -13.78 -10.56 4.23
N SER A 72 -14.44 -9.41 4.03
CA SER A 72 -15.87 -9.35 3.70
C SER A 72 -16.16 -9.96 2.32
N HIS A 73 -15.32 -9.65 1.33
CA HIS A 73 -15.41 -10.26 0.01
C HIS A 73 -15.31 -11.79 0.06
N VAL A 74 -14.29 -12.33 0.74
CA VAL A 74 -14.13 -13.78 0.88
C VAL A 74 -15.35 -14.40 1.58
N ARG A 75 -15.87 -13.76 2.63
CA ARG A 75 -17.08 -14.21 3.33
C ARG A 75 -18.35 -14.21 2.50
N THR A 76 -18.47 -13.34 1.50
CA THR A 76 -19.72 -13.18 0.72
C THR A 76 -19.66 -13.82 -0.66
N LYS A 77 -18.48 -13.92 -1.26
CA LYS A 77 -18.27 -14.42 -2.63
C LYS A 77 -17.57 -15.77 -2.68
N HIS A 78 -16.93 -16.18 -1.59
CA HIS A 78 -16.14 -17.40 -1.47
C HIS A 78 -16.58 -18.21 -0.23
N THR A 79 -17.87 -18.15 0.12
CA THR A 79 -18.51 -18.88 1.24
C THR A 79 -18.17 -20.37 1.23
N MET A 80 -18.17 -21.00 0.05
CA MET A 80 -17.86 -22.43 -0.12
C MET A 80 -16.46 -22.84 0.37
N TYR A 81 -15.48 -21.92 0.34
CA TYR A 81 -14.10 -22.21 0.79
C TYR A 81 -13.86 -21.93 2.28
N LEU A 82 -14.82 -21.31 2.97
CA LEU A 82 -14.74 -21.02 4.41
C LEU A 82 -15.31 -22.14 5.28
N ASN A 83 -16.24 -22.94 4.74
CA ASN A 83 -16.86 -24.06 5.44
C ASN A 83 -15.93 -25.28 5.58
N ALA A 84 -14.77 -25.27 4.93
CA ALA A 84 -13.79 -26.35 4.97
C ALA A 84 -12.78 -26.24 6.15
N LYS A 85 -12.88 -25.21 7.01
CA LYS A 85 -11.95 -24.99 8.14
C LYS A 85 -12.42 -25.57 9.48
N HIS A 86 -13.37 -26.52 9.46
CA HIS A 86 -13.80 -27.28 10.64
C HIS A 86 -13.50 -28.78 10.51
N LEU A 87 -12.56 -29.16 9.64
CA LEU A 87 -12.16 -30.56 9.39
C LEU A 87 -10.64 -30.80 9.37
N LEU A 88 -9.84 -29.92 9.98
CA LEU A 88 -8.45 -30.20 10.38
C LEU A 88 -8.20 -29.64 11.77
#